data_AF-A0A838PXP5-F1
#
_entry.id   AF-A0A838PXP5-F1
#
_cell.length_a   1.000
_cell.length_b   1.000
_cell.length_c   1.000
_cell.angle_alpha   90.00
_cell.angle_beta   90.00
_cell.angle_gamma   90.00
#
_symmetry.space_group_name_H-M   'P 1'
#
loop_
_entity.id
_entity.type
_entity.pdbx_description
1 polymer ?
#
loop_
_entity_poly.entity_id
_entity_poly.type
_entity_poly.pdbx_seq_one_letter_code
_entity_poly.pdbx_strand_id
1 'polypeptide(L)'
;MIALVTAALLTACTASPPESSPNARRTEFPRRVGEPVGVAEGGRGDNAWTVVAQKSELGTCLELRDDATETVSCGFEVPRNHDVGFVTHDRKDGSTWVVAGVAARDVAGIDVQLAGGERMRVDPVAPPDGFRTAFFAAPLPGSAKVAAVVAVDGEGRRLERRSAVSRSGG
;
A
#
# COMPACT_ATOMS: atom_id res chain seq x y z
N MET A 1 58.31 -64.25 -3.51
CA MET A 1 58.22 -62.80 -3.21
C MET A 1 56.75 -62.43 -3.20
N ILE A 2 56.27 -61.91 -2.07
CA ILE A 2 54.88 -61.54 -1.79
C ILE A 2 54.64 -60.11 -2.30
N ALA A 3 53.56 -59.86 -3.03
CA ALA A 3 52.96 -58.53 -3.20
C ALA A 3 51.48 -58.71 -3.60
N LEU A 4 50.59 -58.75 -2.61
CA LEU A 4 49.70 -57.65 -2.18
C LEU A 4 48.57 -57.32 -3.16
N VAL A 5 47.38 -57.76 -2.76
CA VAL A 5 46.05 -57.36 -3.25
C VAL A 5 45.81 -55.91 -2.82
N THR A 6 45.32 -55.05 -3.72
CA THR A 6 44.71 -53.77 -3.33
C THR A 6 43.48 -53.50 -4.18
N ALA A 7 42.32 -53.75 -3.60
CA ALA A 7 41.03 -53.29 -4.09
C ALA A 7 40.85 -51.84 -3.64
N ALA A 8 40.66 -50.91 -4.58
CA ALA A 8 40.23 -49.55 -4.28
C ALA A 8 38.74 -49.43 -4.62
N LEU A 9 37.90 -49.36 -3.58
CA LEU A 9 36.49 -48.97 -3.71
C LEU A 9 36.44 -47.48 -4.08
N LEU A 10 35.87 -47.17 -5.24
CA LEU A 10 35.45 -45.82 -5.60
C LEU A 10 34.10 -45.54 -4.92
N THR A 11 34.14 -44.85 -3.77
CA THR A 11 32.95 -44.26 -3.15
C THR A 11 32.58 -43.00 -3.93
N ALA A 12 31.58 -43.11 -4.80
CA ALA A 12 30.97 -41.95 -5.44
C ALA A 12 30.17 -41.16 -4.39
N CYS A 13 30.72 -40.05 -3.90
CA CYS A 13 29.94 -39.05 -3.17
C CYS A 13 28.96 -38.40 -4.14
N THR A 14 27.71 -38.87 -4.15
CA THR A 14 26.58 -38.12 -4.71
C THR A 14 26.34 -36.91 -3.80
N ALA A 15 26.91 -35.77 -4.15
CA ALA A 15 26.45 -34.49 -3.62
C ALA A 15 25.06 -34.23 -4.21
N SER A 16 24.01 -34.41 -3.40
CA SER A 16 22.66 -34.03 -3.78
C SER A 16 22.64 -32.53 -4.11
N PRO A 17 22.05 -32.10 -5.24
CA PRO A 17 21.84 -30.68 -5.49
C PRO A 17 20.93 -30.11 -4.39
N PRO A 18 21.10 -28.84 -3.97
CA PRO A 18 20.20 -28.23 -3.01
C PRO A 18 18.78 -28.26 -3.59
N GLU A 19 17.89 -28.99 -2.92
CA GLU A 19 16.46 -28.97 -3.21
C GLU A 19 15.99 -27.52 -3.17
N SER A 20 15.71 -26.99 -4.36
CA SER A 20 15.03 -25.72 -4.53
C SER A 20 13.65 -25.90 -3.91
N SER A 21 13.46 -25.32 -2.72
CA SER A 21 12.23 -25.43 -1.95
C SER A 21 11.03 -25.04 -2.84
N PRO A 22 10.08 -25.94 -3.13
CA PRO A 22 8.97 -25.68 -4.06
C PRO A 22 7.94 -24.68 -3.52
N ASN A 23 8.17 -24.10 -2.34
CA ASN A 23 7.22 -23.25 -1.62
C ASN A 23 7.64 -21.77 -1.50
N ALA A 24 8.68 -21.32 -2.21
CA ALA A 24 8.84 -19.89 -2.44
C ALA A 24 7.78 -19.43 -3.46
N ARG A 25 6.50 -19.37 -3.06
CA ARG A 25 5.53 -18.51 -3.75
C ARG A 25 6.08 -17.10 -3.62
N ARG A 26 6.83 -16.67 -4.63
CA ARG A 26 7.10 -15.27 -4.87
C ARG A 26 5.71 -14.61 -4.84
N THR A 27 5.43 -13.80 -3.83
CA THR A 27 4.21 -13.01 -3.80
C THR A 27 4.34 -12.05 -4.98
N GLU A 28 3.85 -12.48 -6.13
CA GLU A 28 3.89 -11.66 -7.33
C GLU A 28 2.99 -10.47 -7.04
N PHE A 29 3.58 -9.27 -7.08
CA PHE A 29 2.80 -8.05 -6.93
C PHE A 29 1.69 -8.06 -7.98
N PRO A 30 0.47 -7.61 -7.63
CA PRO A 30 -0.64 -7.63 -8.56
C PRO A 30 -0.27 -6.99 -9.89
N ARG A 31 -0.56 -7.67 -11.00
CA ARG A 31 -0.23 -7.15 -12.32
C ARG A 31 -0.96 -5.84 -12.56
N ARG A 32 -0.20 -4.76 -12.79
CA ARG A 32 -0.71 -3.43 -13.12
C ARG A 32 -1.12 -3.36 -14.60
N VAL A 33 -2.21 -2.66 -14.89
CA VAL A 33 -2.85 -2.60 -16.22
C VAL A 33 -3.20 -1.15 -16.56
N GLY A 34 -2.94 -0.75 -17.81
CA GLY A 34 -3.20 0.59 -18.31
C GLY A 34 -2.17 1.63 -17.84
N GLU A 35 -2.35 2.86 -18.30
CA GLU A 35 -1.45 3.97 -17.95
C GLU A 35 -1.68 4.44 -16.49
N PRO A 36 -0.60 4.77 -15.75
CA PRO A 36 -0.71 5.41 -14.45
C PRO A 36 -1.27 6.83 -14.56
N VAL A 37 -2.11 7.24 -13.61
CA VAL A 37 -2.76 8.56 -13.60
C VAL A 37 -2.50 9.26 -12.26
N GLY A 38 -2.02 10.50 -12.29
CA GLY A 38 -1.91 11.33 -11.09
C GLY A 38 -3.30 11.68 -10.54
N VAL A 39 -3.55 11.38 -9.27
CA VAL A 39 -4.86 11.59 -8.61
C VAL A 39 -4.81 12.56 -7.44
N ALA A 40 -3.61 12.85 -6.92
CA ALA A 40 -3.38 13.93 -5.97
C ALA A 40 -1.92 14.37 -6.03
N GLU A 41 -1.68 15.62 -5.68
CA GLU A 41 -0.35 16.18 -5.54
C GLU A 41 -0.31 17.12 -4.33
N GLY A 42 0.89 17.35 -3.83
CA GLY A 42 1.10 18.33 -2.79
C GLY A 42 2.58 18.51 -2.48
N GLY A 43 2.85 19.28 -1.45
CA GLY A 43 4.21 19.48 -0.97
C GLY A 43 4.24 20.03 0.43
N ARG A 44 5.37 19.82 1.11
CA ARG A 44 5.67 20.45 2.40
C ARG A 44 7.13 20.87 2.45
N GLY A 45 7.35 22.18 2.44
CA GLY A 45 8.68 22.74 2.21
C GLY A 45 9.16 22.33 0.83
N ASP A 46 10.37 21.79 0.75
CA ASP A 46 11.00 21.39 -0.51
C ASP A 46 10.61 19.99 -1.00
N ASN A 47 9.78 19.25 -0.23
CA ASN A 47 9.39 17.89 -0.60
C ASN A 47 8.05 17.92 -1.32
N ALA A 48 8.09 17.81 -2.65
CA ALA A 48 6.91 17.56 -3.47
C ALA A 48 6.54 16.07 -3.46
N TRP A 49 5.25 15.78 -3.56
CA TRP A 49 4.76 14.42 -3.65
C TRP A 49 3.58 14.30 -4.60
N THR A 50 3.40 13.13 -5.18
CA THR A 50 2.30 12.79 -6.06
C THR A 50 1.74 11.42 -5.71
N VAL A 51 0.42 11.31 -5.63
CA VAL A 51 -0.29 10.03 -5.59
C VAL A 51 -0.70 9.66 -7.00
N VAL A 52 -0.30 8.47 -7.43
CA VAL A 52 -0.58 7.90 -8.72
C VAL A 52 -1.49 6.70 -8.54
N ALA A 53 -2.59 6.69 -9.27
CA ALA A 53 -3.49 5.54 -9.36
C ALA A 53 -3.20 4.74 -10.63
N GLN A 54 -3.18 3.42 -10.51
CA GLN A 54 -3.10 2.52 -11.65
C GLN A 54 -4.02 1.32 -11.42
N LYS A 55 -4.70 0.85 -12.47
CA LYS A 55 -5.51 -0.36 -12.34
C LYS A 55 -4.61 -1.57 -12.19
N SER A 56 -5.15 -2.61 -11.56
CA SER A 56 -4.54 -3.93 -11.45
C SER A 56 -5.61 -5.00 -11.54
N GLU A 57 -5.19 -6.25 -11.65
CA GLU A 57 -6.09 -7.41 -11.61
C GLU A 57 -6.84 -7.57 -10.26
N LEU A 58 -6.37 -6.93 -9.19
CA LEU A 58 -6.99 -6.97 -7.86
C LEU A 58 -7.70 -5.66 -7.47
N GLY A 59 -7.97 -4.77 -8.43
CA GLY A 59 -8.56 -3.45 -8.16
C GLY A 59 -7.58 -2.32 -8.44
N THR A 60 -7.58 -1.29 -7.60
CA THR A 60 -6.71 -0.12 -7.80
C THR A 60 -5.41 -0.24 -7.01
N CYS A 61 -4.30 0.15 -7.61
CA CYS A 61 -3.04 0.42 -6.94
C CYS A 61 -2.88 1.92 -6.74
N LEU A 62 -2.44 2.30 -5.55
CA LEU A 62 -2.00 3.66 -5.22
C LEU A 62 -0.50 3.64 -4.97
N GLU A 63 0.19 4.54 -5.64
CA GLU A 63 1.61 4.75 -5.51
C GLU A 63 1.86 6.18 -5.05
N LEU A 64 2.53 6.35 -3.92
CA LEU A 64 3.03 7.64 -3.50
C LEU A 64 4.47 7.78 -3.99
N ARG A 65 4.70 8.83 -4.77
CA ARG A 65 6.01 9.24 -5.29
C ARG A 65 6.46 10.49 -4.57
N ASP A 66 7.68 10.46 -4.05
CA ASP A 66 8.44 11.65 -3.67
C ASP A 66 9.90 11.48 -4.12
N ASP A 67 10.73 12.50 -3.92
CA ASP A 67 12.15 12.49 -4.36
C ASP A 67 13.00 11.40 -3.70
N ALA A 68 12.55 10.83 -2.57
CA ALA A 68 13.32 9.93 -1.73
C ALA A 68 12.73 8.50 -1.68
N THR A 69 11.47 8.29 -1.99
CA THR A 69 10.73 7.05 -1.75
C THR A 69 9.58 6.86 -2.72
N GLU A 70 9.46 5.64 -3.23
CA GLU A 70 8.28 5.14 -3.93
C GLU A 70 7.63 4.07 -3.06
N THR A 71 6.37 4.28 -2.66
CA THR A 71 5.60 3.27 -1.91
C THR A 71 4.33 2.93 -2.67
N VAL A 72 4.20 1.66 -3.04
CA VAL A 72 3.03 1.12 -3.75
C VAL A 72 2.19 0.28 -2.80
N SER A 73 0.87 0.46 -2.87
CA SER A 73 -0.10 -0.46 -2.30
C SER A 73 -1.17 -0.78 -3.33
N CYS A 74 -1.56 -2.06 -3.42
CA CYS A 74 -2.51 -2.57 -4.40
C CYS A 74 -3.63 -3.33 -3.72
N GLY A 75 -4.72 -3.54 -4.45
CA GLY A 75 -5.88 -4.27 -3.95
C GLY A 75 -6.97 -3.36 -3.39
N PHE A 76 -6.93 -2.06 -3.68
CA PHE A 76 -8.00 -1.18 -3.27
C PHE A 76 -9.24 -1.43 -4.12
N GLU A 77 -10.25 -2.01 -3.48
CA GLU A 77 -11.59 -2.13 -4.00
C GLU A 77 -12.55 -1.39 -3.08
N VAL A 78 -13.52 -0.72 -3.69
CA VAL A 78 -14.62 -0.08 -2.96
C VAL A 78 -15.91 -0.75 -3.43
N PRO A 79 -16.24 -1.94 -2.88
CA PRO A 79 -17.29 -2.80 -3.42
C PRO A 79 -18.71 -2.29 -3.14
N ARG A 80 -18.88 -1.33 -2.24
CA ARG A 80 -20.18 -0.83 -1.77
C ARG A 80 -20.25 0.69 -1.82
N ASN A 81 -21.48 1.19 -1.83
CA ASN A 81 -21.78 2.59 -1.56
C ASN A 81 -21.18 2.98 -0.20
N HIS A 82 -20.56 4.14 -0.14
CA HIS A 82 -19.92 4.73 1.04
C HIS A 82 -18.64 4.07 1.60
N ASP A 83 -18.08 3.05 0.96
CA ASP A 83 -16.86 2.42 1.47
C ASP A 83 -15.61 3.29 1.21
N VAL A 84 -14.58 3.10 2.03
CA VAL A 84 -13.30 3.79 1.96
C VAL A 84 -12.18 2.79 2.19
N GLY A 85 -11.07 2.92 1.45
CA GLY A 85 -9.85 2.15 1.64
C GLY A 85 -8.65 3.09 1.66
N PHE A 86 -7.67 2.85 2.52
CA PHE A 86 -6.53 3.77 2.66
C PHE A 86 -5.24 3.06 3.06
N VAL A 87 -4.14 3.77 2.83
CA VAL A 87 -2.81 3.45 3.33
C VAL A 87 -2.17 4.66 3.99
N THR A 88 -1.33 4.36 4.98
CA THR A 88 -0.43 5.33 5.58
C THR A 88 0.93 5.23 4.91
N HIS A 89 1.51 6.39 4.63
CA HIS A 89 2.89 6.51 4.22
C HIS A 89 3.67 7.07 5.40
N ASP A 90 4.52 6.22 5.95
CA ASP A 90 5.24 6.48 7.18
C ASP A 90 6.69 6.82 6.87
N ARG A 91 7.25 7.76 7.64
CA ARG A 91 8.68 8.07 7.62
C ARG A 91 9.46 7.01 8.38
N LYS A 92 10.79 7.04 8.24
CA LYS A 92 11.71 6.16 8.97
C LYS A 92 11.59 6.28 10.49
N ASP A 93 11.13 7.41 11.01
CA ASP A 93 10.88 7.63 12.45
C ASP A 93 9.52 7.08 12.93
N GLY A 94 8.73 6.48 12.04
CA GLY A 94 7.41 5.92 12.33
C GLY A 94 6.28 6.95 12.41
N SER A 95 6.52 8.22 12.03
CA SER A 95 5.47 9.21 11.83
C SER A 95 4.79 9.04 10.46
N THR A 96 3.47 9.18 10.40
CA THR A 96 2.74 9.20 9.14
C THR A 96 2.80 10.61 8.56
N TRP A 97 3.23 10.75 7.30
CA TRP A 97 3.34 12.05 6.65
C TRP A 97 2.29 12.30 5.58
N VAL A 98 1.78 11.23 4.95
CA VAL A 98 0.62 11.28 4.04
C VAL A 98 -0.28 10.07 4.30
N VAL A 99 -1.58 10.30 4.26
CA VAL A 99 -2.59 9.25 4.08
C VAL A 99 -3.15 9.38 2.68
N ALA A 100 -3.19 8.29 1.93
CA ALA A 100 -3.81 8.26 0.63
C ALA A 100 -4.79 7.10 0.55
N GLY A 101 -5.83 7.23 -0.28
CA GLY A 101 -6.84 6.21 -0.38
C GLY A 101 -7.84 6.41 -1.50
N VAL A 102 -8.78 5.48 -1.54
CA VAL A 102 -9.94 5.47 -2.42
C VAL A 102 -11.22 5.61 -1.61
N ALA A 103 -12.23 6.22 -2.20
CA ALA A 103 -13.56 6.36 -1.62
C ALA A 103 -14.64 6.04 -2.65
N ALA A 104 -15.80 5.62 -2.18
CA ALA A 104 -16.98 5.47 -3.05
C ALA A 104 -17.36 6.85 -3.62
N ARG A 105 -17.94 6.85 -4.83
CA ARG A 105 -18.26 8.10 -5.55
C ARG A 105 -19.27 9.00 -4.83
N ASP A 106 -20.08 8.44 -3.96
CA ASP A 106 -21.12 9.12 -3.19
C ASP A 106 -20.60 9.70 -1.86
N VAL A 107 -19.36 9.42 -1.50
CA VAL A 107 -18.70 10.02 -0.33
C VAL A 107 -18.40 11.48 -0.62
N ALA A 108 -19.09 12.38 0.09
CA ALA A 108 -18.87 13.82 -0.02
C ALA A 108 -17.64 14.29 0.77
N GLY A 109 -17.15 13.47 1.70
CA GLY A 109 -15.71 13.40 1.87
C GLY A 109 -15.19 12.67 3.09
N ILE A 110 -13.97 13.01 3.50
CA ILE A 110 -13.13 12.14 4.31
C ILE A 110 -12.63 12.86 5.56
N ASP A 111 -12.92 12.28 6.72
CA ASP A 111 -12.35 12.67 8.00
C ASP A 111 -11.18 11.74 8.35
N VAL A 112 -9.95 12.27 8.32
CA VAL A 112 -8.77 11.58 8.85
C VAL A 112 -8.68 11.86 10.34
N GLN A 113 -8.89 10.84 11.15
CA GLN A 113 -8.79 10.90 12.61
C GLN A 113 -7.36 10.56 13.04
N LEU A 114 -6.71 11.49 13.72
CA LEU A 114 -5.38 11.28 14.28
C LEU A 114 -5.46 10.61 15.66
N ALA A 115 -4.40 9.90 16.04
CA ALA A 115 -4.30 9.25 17.35
C ALA A 115 -4.36 10.25 18.52
N GLY A 116 -4.00 11.51 18.29
CA GLY A 116 -4.15 12.61 19.26
C GLY A 116 -5.58 13.15 19.41
N GLY A 117 -6.56 12.61 18.68
CA GLY A 117 -7.97 13.02 18.73
C GLY A 117 -8.36 14.13 17.75
N GLU A 118 -7.38 14.82 17.16
CA GLU A 118 -7.58 15.78 16.07
C GLU A 118 -8.19 15.10 14.83
N ARG A 119 -8.97 15.87 14.07
CA ARG A 119 -9.56 15.44 12.81
C ARG A 119 -9.20 16.40 11.70
N MET A 120 -8.87 15.86 10.55
CA MET A 120 -8.61 16.61 9.33
C MET A 120 -9.65 16.22 8.28
N ARG A 121 -10.40 17.19 7.77
CA ARG A 121 -11.34 16.99 6.67
C ARG A 121 -10.60 17.14 5.35
N VAL A 122 -10.81 16.20 4.44
CA VAL A 122 -10.27 16.21 3.07
C VAL A 122 -11.38 15.89 2.10
N ASP A 123 -11.43 16.63 1.00
CA ASP A 123 -12.40 16.40 -0.06
C ASP A 123 -11.85 15.40 -1.08
N PRO A 124 -12.61 14.34 -1.42
CA PRO A 124 -12.22 13.42 -2.47
C PRO A 124 -12.13 14.12 -3.82
N VAL A 125 -11.10 13.76 -4.56
CA VAL A 125 -10.96 14.07 -5.98
C VAL A 125 -11.84 13.10 -6.77
N ALA A 126 -12.62 13.66 -7.69
CA ALA A 126 -13.45 12.88 -8.58
C ALA A 126 -12.60 11.86 -9.37
N PRO A 127 -13.14 10.66 -9.67
CA PRO A 127 -12.44 9.66 -10.45
C PRO A 127 -12.02 10.21 -11.82
N PRO A 128 -10.74 10.10 -12.21
CA PRO A 128 -10.33 10.30 -13.59
C PRO A 128 -10.90 9.20 -14.49
N ASP A 129 -10.79 9.42 -15.81
CA ASP A 129 -11.34 8.51 -16.80
C ASP A 129 -10.85 7.07 -16.61
N GLY A 130 -11.81 6.14 -16.69
CA GLY A 130 -11.56 4.73 -16.49
C GLY A 130 -11.58 4.26 -15.04
N PHE A 131 -11.58 5.14 -14.03
CA PHE A 131 -11.73 4.73 -12.63
C PHE A 131 -13.17 4.87 -12.12
N ARG A 132 -13.56 3.96 -11.23
CA ARG A 132 -14.91 3.92 -10.65
C ARG A 132 -15.00 4.60 -9.28
N THR A 133 -13.88 4.83 -8.62
CA THR A 133 -13.78 5.32 -7.23
C THR A 133 -13.16 6.71 -7.20
N ALA A 134 -13.59 7.53 -6.25
CA ALA A 134 -12.90 8.78 -5.94
C ALA A 134 -11.58 8.50 -5.21
N PHE A 135 -10.70 9.49 -5.17
CA PHE A 135 -9.37 9.42 -4.55
C PHE A 135 -9.21 10.51 -3.51
N PHE A 136 -8.38 10.29 -2.50
CA PHE A 136 -8.02 11.35 -1.57
C PHE A 136 -6.57 11.20 -1.11
N ALA A 137 -5.97 12.33 -0.74
CA ALA A 137 -4.68 12.38 -0.09
C ALA A 137 -4.65 13.49 0.96
N ALA A 138 -4.11 13.20 2.14
CA ALA A 138 -4.07 14.09 3.28
C ALA A 138 -2.62 14.19 3.79
N PRO A 139 -1.93 15.33 3.60
CA PRO A 139 -0.65 15.56 4.26
C PRO A 139 -0.88 15.76 5.77
N LEU A 140 -0.09 15.08 6.60
CA LEU A 140 -0.26 15.10 8.05
C LEU A 140 0.75 16.02 8.75
N PRO A 141 0.37 16.59 9.91
CA PRO A 141 1.27 17.42 10.70
C PRO A 141 2.34 16.59 11.44
N GLY A 142 3.62 16.97 11.28
CA GLY A 142 4.69 16.59 12.19
C GLY A 142 4.83 15.08 12.41
N SER A 143 4.69 14.66 13.67
CA SER A 143 4.80 13.28 14.14
C SER A 143 3.43 12.57 14.28
N ALA A 144 2.42 13.02 13.54
CA ALA A 144 1.08 12.46 13.63
C ALA A 144 1.04 10.96 13.28
N LYS A 145 0.09 10.27 13.91
CA LYS A 145 -0.30 8.90 13.57
C LYS A 145 -1.78 8.88 13.28
N VAL A 146 -2.18 8.04 12.33
CA VAL A 146 -3.58 7.89 11.93
C VAL A 146 -4.23 6.84 12.82
N ALA A 147 -5.36 7.19 13.41
CA ALA A 147 -6.21 6.25 14.13
C ALA A 147 -7.26 5.63 13.22
N ALA A 148 -7.87 6.45 12.35
CA ALA A 148 -8.90 6.00 11.41
C ALA A 148 -9.11 6.98 10.27
N VAL A 149 -9.73 6.48 9.21
CA VAL A 149 -10.33 7.27 8.13
C VAL A 149 -11.83 7.03 8.14
N VAL A 150 -12.61 8.10 8.05
CA VAL A 150 -14.07 8.06 8.10
C VAL A 150 -14.66 8.71 6.84
N ALA A 151 -15.49 7.98 6.12
CA ALA A 151 -16.29 8.53 5.03
C ALA A 151 -17.50 9.27 5.58
N VAL A 152 -17.81 10.43 5.03
CA VAL A 152 -18.96 11.26 5.41
C VAL A 152 -19.79 11.69 4.20
N ASP A 153 -21.09 11.92 4.41
CA ASP A 153 -22.00 12.47 3.40
C ASP A 153 -21.94 14.01 3.32
N GLY A 154 -22.77 14.58 2.44
CA GLY A 154 -22.84 16.03 2.22
C GLY A 154 -23.35 16.84 3.42
N GLU A 155 -23.95 16.17 4.41
CA GLU A 155 -24.36 16.76 5.70
C GLU A 155 -23.29 16.58 6.79
N GLY A 156 -22.18 15.92 6.47
CA GLY A 156 -21.11 15.59 7.43
C GLY A 156 -21.44 14.40 8.33
N ARG A 157 -22.49 13.61 8.04
CA ARG A 157 -22.81 12.41 8.80
C ARG A 157 -21.88 11.29 8.40
N ARG A 158 -21.49 10.49 9.39
CA ARG A 158 -20.57 9.35 9.19
C ARG A 158 -21.28 8.23 8.45
N LEU A 159 -20.63 7.73 7.41
CA LEU A 159 -21.12 6.62 6.60
C LEU A 159 -20.35 5.32 6.88
N GLU A 160 -19.02 5.40 6.91
CA GLU A 160 -18.13 4.25 7.15
C GLU A 160 -16.89 4.68 7.93
N ARG A 161 -16.36 3.79 8.77
CA ARG A 161 -15.11 4.02 9.50
C ARG A 161 -14.14 2.87 9.31
N ARG A 162 -12.94 3.17 8.82
CA ARG A 162 -11.81 2.24 8.74
C ARG A 162 -10.73 2.63 9.73
N SER A 163 -10.41 1.75 10.66
CA SER A 163 -9.27 1.93 11.57
C SER A 163 -7.96 1.71 10.81
N ALA A 164 -6.91 2.43 11.20
CA ALA A 164 -5.56 2.09 10.77
C ALA A 164 -5.20 0.72 11.34
N VAL A 165 -4.74 -0.19 10.49
CA VAL A 165 -4.20 -1.47 10.96
C VAL A 165 -2.84 -1.16 11.58
N SER A 166 -2.73 -1.32 12.90
CA SER A 166 -1.43 -1.30 13.57
C SER A 166 -0.59 -2.42 12.97
N ARG A 167 0.43 -2.10 12.17
CA ARG A 167 1.52 -3.06 11.92
C ARG A 167 2.24 -3.25 13.25
N SER A 168 1.76 -4.17 14.07
CA SER A 168 2.59 -4.75 15.13
C SER A 168 3.75 -5.45 14.42
N GLY A 169 4.95 -4.89 14.57
CA GLY A 169 6.18 -5.45 13.99
C GLY A 169 6.33 -6.93 14.37
N GLY A 170 6.64 -7.74 13.36
CA GLY A 170 7.28 -9.04 13.55
C GLY A 170 8.77 -8.87 13.76
#